data_AF-A0A6A3BB84-F1
#
_entry.id   AF-A0A6A3BB84-F1
#
_cell.length_a   1.000
_cell.length_b   1.000
_cell.length_c   1.000
_cell.angle_alpha   90.00
_cell.angle_beta   90.00
_cell.angle_gamma   90.00
#
_symmetry.space_group_name_H-M   'P 1'
#
loop_
_entity.id
_entity.type
_entity.pdbx_description
1 polymer ?
#
loop_
_entity_poly.entity_id
_entity_poly.type
_entity_poly.pdbx_seq_one_letter_code
_entity_poly.pdbx_strand_id
1 'polypeptide(L)'
;MYSFNGTALELDGVNNTIFMQGLPGLNYIVAETDGANPERDPRVPGKQQSVISFTKKTTPSINIAARDGFPSKVLFNGEECALPSMLPTNGGHRKGSTTVISIFLAVLVFILVQQ
;
A
#
# COMPACT_ATOMS: atom_id res chain seq x y z
N MET A 1 17.94 2.01 -3.56
CA MET A 1 16.61 2.29 -2.99
C MET A 1 16.70 3.63 -2.31
N TYR A 2 15.84 4.59 -2.67
CA TYR A 2 15.84 5.93 -2.07
C TYR A 2 14.74 6.04 -1.01
N SER A 3 14.99 6.82 0.03
CA SER A 3 14.01 7.14 1.07
C SER A 3 14.01 8.65 1.26
N PHE A 4 12.80 9.22 1.36
CA PHE A 4 12.61 10.65 1.52
C PHE A 4 11.94 10.91 2.86
N ASN A 5 12.27 12.05 3.46
CA ASN A 5 11.44 12.58 4.54
C ASN A 5 10.14 13.10 3.95
N GLY A 6 9.04 12.79 4.62
CA GLY A 6 7.71 13.28 4.26
C GLY A 6 7.04 13.93 5.47
N THR A 7 6.21 14.93 5.20
CA THR A 7 5.40 15.62 6.22
C THR A 7 3.93 15.51 5.87
N ALA A 8 3.08 15.29 6.88
CA ALA A 8 1.65 15.44 6.71
C ALA A 8 1.32 16.94 6.73
N LEU A 9 0.62 17.41 5.70
CA LEU A 9 0.11 18.77 5.61
C LEU A 9 -1.36 18.79 6.04
N GLU A 10 -1.69 19.75 6.88
CA GLU A 10 -3.06 20.09 7.20
C GLU A 10 -3.56 21.11 6.18
N LEU A 11 -4.50 20.68 5.34
CA LEU A 11 -5.19 21.53 4.37
C LEU A 11 -6.66 21.55 4.75
N ASP A 12 -7.24 22.75 4.88
CA ASP A 12 -8.65 22.93 5.24
C ASP A 12 -9.07 22.20 6.52
N GLY A 13 -8.15 22.10 7.50
CA GLY A 13 -8.37 21.39 8.76
C GLY A 13 -8.25 19.87 8.69
N VAL A 14 -7.77 19.33 7.56
CA VAL A 14 -7.61 17.88 7.32
C VAL A 14 -6.16 17.53 7.01
N ASN A 15 -5.63 16.60 7.80
CA ASN A 15 -4.25 16.12 7.77
C ASN A 15 -4.13 14.78 7.01
N ASN A 16 -4.56 14.80 5.74
CA ASN A 16 -4.57 13.63 4.84
C ASN A 16 -3.68 13.80 3.59
N THR A 17 -2.93 14.92 3.50
CA THR A 17 -2.02 15.21 2.39
C THR A 17 -0.58 14.96 2.82
N ILE A 18 0.18 14.21 2.04
CA ILE A 18 1.62 14.00 2.28
C ILE A 18 2.42 14.86 1.33
N PHE A 19 3.40 15.61 1.84
CA PHE A 19 4.38 16.33 1.06
C PHE A 19 5.76 15.71 1.21
N MET A 20 6.44 15.48 0.08
CA MET A 20 7.79 14.94 0.02
C MET A 20 8.61 15.74 -1.00
N GLN A 21 9.91 15.86 -0.74
CA GLN A 21 10.85 16.50 -1.65
C GLN A 21 12.03 15.58 -1.91
N GLY A 22 12.39 15.43 -3.19
CA GLY A 22 13.57 14.71 -3.62
C GLY A 22 14.85 15.51 -3.42
N LEU A 23 16.00 14.83 -3.37
CA LEU A 23 17.29 15.52 -3.35
C LEU A 23 17.56 16.16 -4.72
N PRO A 24 18.18 17.36 -4.77
CA PRO A 24 18.48 18.01 -6.03
C PRO A 24 19.38 17.16 -6.93
N GLY A 25 19.20 17.29 -8.25
CA GLY A 25 20.06 16.66 -9.26
C GLY A 25 19.61 15.28 -9.77
N LEU A 26 18.46 14.76 -9.31
CA LEU A 26 17.93 13.46 -9.73
C LEU A 26 16.43 13.54 -10.05
N ASN A 27 16.00 12.75 -11.06
CA ASN A 27 14.59 12.61 -11.46
C ASN A 27 14.02 11.33 -10.86
N TYR A 28 13.43 11.43 -9.65
CA TYR A 28 12.95 10.26 -8.90
C TYR A 28 11.61 9.74 -9.40
N ILE A 29 10.60 10.60 -9.52
CA ILE A 29 9.26 10.22 -9.97
C ILE A 29 9.06 10.91 -11.31
N VAL A 30 8.95 10.12 -12.37
CA VAL A 30 8.72 10.62 -13.73
C VAL A 30 7.34 10.16 -14.16
N ALA A 31 6.49 11.11 -14.54
CA ALA A 31 5.15 10.82 -15.03
C ALA A 31 5.17 9.97 -16.31
N GLU A 32 4.09 9.26 -16.56
CA GLU A 32 3.84 8.62 -17.85
C GLU A 32 3.69 9.70 -18.93
N THR A 33 4.34 9.51 -20.07
CA THR A 33 4.27 10.44 -21.20
C THR A 33 3.83 9.72 -22.45
N ASP A 34 3.32 10.45 -23.45
CA ASP A 34 3.00 9.84 -24.73
C ASP A 34 4.27 9.37 -25.46
N GLY A 35 4.08 8.39 -26.36
CA GLY A 35 5.13 7.95 -27.28
C GLY A 35 5.49 9.04 -28.29
N ALA A 36 6.63 8.88 -28.97
CA ALA A 36 7.11 9.89 -29.92
C ALA A 36 6.10 10.19 -31.05
N ASN A 37 5.40 9.15 -31.53
CA ASN A 37 4.21 9.27 -32.37
C ASN A 37 3.00 8.64 -31.66
N PRO A 38 2.11 9.42 -31.02
CA PRO A 38 0.97 8.89 -30.26
C PRO A 38 -0.03 8.02 -31.05
N GLU A 39 -0.03 8.10 -32.38
CA GLU A 39 -0.91 7.27 -33.22
C GLU A 39 -0.41 5.82 -33.37
N ARG A 40 0.88 5.58 -33.15
CA ARG A 40 1.54 4.28 -33.42
C ARG A 40 2.39 3.78 -32.26
N ASP A 41 2.96 4.68 -31.49
CA ASP A 41 3.86 4.37 -30.40
C ASP A 41 3.06 4.25 -29.09
N PRO A 42 3.31 3.20 -28.29
CA PRO A 42 2.68 3.07 -26.99
C PRO A 42 3.16 4.19 -26.04
N ARG A 43 2.33 4.50 -25.05
CA ARG A 43 2.70 5.45 -23.98
C ARG A 43 3.95 4.94 -23.23
N VAL A 44 4.83 5.87 -22.91
CA VAL A 44 6.06 5.59 -22.17
C VAL A 44 5.71 5.56 -20.69
N PRO A 45 5.83 4.38 -20.03
CA PRO A 45 5.47 4.28 -18.62
C PRO A 45 6.36 5.20 -17.78
N GLY A 46 5.76 5.79 -16.76
CA GLY A 46 6.50 6.54 -15.75
C GLY A 46 7.62 5.69 -15.15
N LYS A 47 8.74 6.32 -14.80
CA LYS A 47 9.86 5.65 -14.14
C LYS A 47 9.75 5.80 -12.63
N GLN A 48 10.11 4.72 -11.93
CA GLN A 48 10.19 4.59 -10.47
C GLN A 48 8.82 4.65 -9.76
N GLN A 49 8.36 3.49 -9.27
CA GLN A 49 7.21 3.41 -8.38
C GLN A 49 7.66 3.65 -6.94
N SER A 50 7.02 4.61 -6.25
CA SER A 50 7.23 4.83 -4.82
C SER A 50 6.29 3.96 -4.00
N VAL A 51 6.82 3.33 -2.93
CA VAL A 51 6.00 2.59 -1.95
C VAL A 51 5.90 3.43 -0.68
N ILE A 52 4.68 3.86 -0.34
CA ILE A 52 4.40 4.50 0.95
C ILE A 52 3.98 3.41 1.93
N SER A 53 4.80 3.17 2.95
CA SER A 53 4.52 2.21 4.02
C SER A 53 4.19 2.94 5.31
N PHE A 54 3.15 2.48 6.01
CA PHE A 54 2.76 3.02 7.31
C PHE A 54 2.48 1.89 8.30
N THR A 55 2.71 2.17 9.59
CA THR A 55 2.53 1.17 10.65
C THR A 55 1.15 1.28 11.27
N LYS A 56 0.37 0.19 11.21
CA LYS A 56 -0.98 0.10 11.80
C LYS A 56 -0.99 -0.02 13.34
N LYS A 57 0.08 -0.56 13.94
CA LYS A 57 0.07 -1.13 15.30
C LYS A 57 -0.36 -0.16 16.42
N THR A 58 -0.27 1.16 16.20
CA THR A 58 -0.53 2.18 17.23
C THR A 58 -1.86 2.91 17.04
N THR A 59 -2.67 2.56 16.03
CA THR A 59 -3.93 3.24 15.71
C THR A 59 -5.12 2.28 15.91
N PRO A 60 -5.65 2.15 17.15
CA PRO A 60 -6.93 1.47 17.35
C PRO A 60 -8.03 2.23 16.60
N SER A 61 -9.14 1.54 16.27
CA SER A 61 -10.36 2.14 15.66
C SER A 61 -10.29 2.62 14.20
N ILE A 62 -9.19 2.39 13.45
CA ILE A 62 -9.15 2.75 12.02
C ILE A 62 -9.80 1.69 11.12
N ASN A 63 -10.68 2.10 10.21
CA ASN A 63 -11.24 1.27 9.16
C ASN A 63 -10.44 1.40 7.85
N ILE A 64 -9.46 0.51 7.68
CA ILE A 64 -8.60 0.47 6.48
C ILE A 64 -9.41 0.25 5.20
N ALA A 65 -10.49 -0.55 5.25
CA ALA A 65 -11.35 -0.76 4.09
C ALA A 65 -12.09 0.52 3.68
N ALA A 66 -12.36 1.42 4.64
CA ALA A 66 -12.91 2.75 4.42
C ALA A 66 -11.85 3.83 4.12
N ARG A 67 -10.58 3.45 3.91
CA ARG A 67 -9.43 4.35 3.63
C ARG A 67 -8.83 5.06 4.85
N ASP A 68 -9.22 4.72 6.07
CA ASP A 68 -8.63 5.30 7.29
C ASP A 68 -7.15 4.89 7.40
N GLY A 69 -6.25 5.80 7.01
CA GLY A 69 -4.79 5.59 7.01
C GLY A 69 -4.11 5.72 5.66
N PHE A 70 -4.86 5.85 4.56
CA PHE A 70 -4.29 6.19 3.25
C PHE A 70 -4.37 7.70 3.02
N PRO A 71 -3.32 8.32 2.43
CA PRO A 71 -3.41 9.71 2.01
C PRO A 71 -4.46 9.87 0.91
N SER A 72 -5.16 10.99 0.90
CA SER A 72 -6.02 11.39 -0.22
C SER A 72 -5.25 12.12 -1.31
N LYS A 73 -4.08 12.68 -0.95
CA LYS A 73 -3.22 13.46 -1.83
C LYS A 73 -1.76 13.28 -1.45
N VAL A 74 -0.90 13.20 -2.46
CA VAL A 74 0.56 13.18 -2.29
C VAL A 74 1.16 14.24 -3.21
N LEU A 75 1.97 15.12 -2.64
CA LEU A 75 2.72 16.13 -3.36
C LEU A 75 4.21 15.75 -3.36
N PHE A 76 4.80 15.63 -4.53
CA PHE A 76 6.23 15.37 -4.71
C PHE A 76 6.88 16.54 -5.45
N ASN A 77 7.87 17.19 -4.83
CA ASN A 77 8.48 18.42 -5.37
C ASN A 77 7.45 19.52 -5.73
N GLY A 78 6.31 19.55 -5.05
CA GLY A 78 5.22 20.51 -5.30
C GLY A 78 4.19 20.05 -6.33
N GLU A 79 4.39 18.93 -7.02
CA GLU A 79 3.45 18.37 -7.99
C GLU A 79 2.60 17.25 -7.40
N GLU A 80 1.32 17.19 -7.78
CA GLU A 80 0.39 16.16 -7.29
C GLU A 80 0.62 14.82 -7.99
N CYS A 81 0.84 13.78 -7.19
CA CYS A 81 1.09 12.42 -7.65
C CYS A 81 -0.22 11.66 -7.89
N ALA A 82 -0.25 10.82 -8.91
CA ALA A 82 -1.36 9.89 -9.12
C ALA A 82 -1.39 8.82 -8.01
N LEU A 83 -2.56 8.66 -7.38
CA LEU A 83 -2.81 7.62 -6.39
C LEU A 83 -3.60 6.46 -7.00
N PRO A 84 -3.36 5.21 -6.58
CA PRO A 84 -4.12 4.07 -7.07
C PRO A 84 -5.59 4.22 -6.70
N SER A 85 -6.48 3.99 -7.66
CA SER A 85 -7.92 4.02 -7.46
C SER A 85 -8.38 2.86 -6.55
N MET A 86 -7.71 1.71 -6.67
CA MET A 86 -7.93 0.52 -5.85
C MET A 86 -6.92 0.47 -4.70
N LEU A 87 -7.42 0.25 -3.49
CA LEU A 87 -6.57 0.06 -2.34
C LEU A 87 -5.93 -1.33 -2.38
N PRO A 88 -4.65 -1.46 -1.99
CA PRO A 88 -4.06 -2.77 -1.80
C PRO A 88 -4.80 -3.50 -0.66
N THR A 89 -5.59 -4.49 -1.02
CA THR A 89 -6.21 -5.41 -0.07
C THR A 89 -5.20 -6.50 0.27
N ASN A 90 -5.08 -6.84 1.55
CA ASN A 90 -4.29 -7.99 1.96
C ASN A 90 -5.04 -9.28 1.59
N GLY A 91 -4.97 -9.65 0.31
CA GLY A 91 -5.50 -10.92 -0.21
C GLY A 91 -4.58 -12.11 0.06
N GLY A 92 -3.55 -11.95 0.90
CA GLY A 92 -2.69 -13.06 1.30
C GLY A 92 -3.53 -14.15 1.96
N HIS A 93 -3.53 -15.34 1.37
CA HIS A 93 -4.24 -16.52 1.87
C HIS A 93 -3.71 -16.88 3.25
N ARG A 94 -4.35 -16.37 4.31
CA ARG A 94 -4.08 -16.80 5.68
C ARG A 94 -4.72 -18.17 5.84
N LYS A 95 -3.95 -19.24 5.65
CA LYS A 95 -4.38 -20.57 6.08
C LYS A 95 -4.73 -20.45 7.57
N GLY A 96 -6.00 -20.68 7.91
CA GLY A 96 -6.42 -20.81 9.29
C GLY A 96 -5.58 -21.89 9.97
N SER A 97 -5.27 -21.70 11.25
CA SER A 97 -4.48 -22.66 12.01
C SER A 97 -5.15 -24.04 11.95
N THR A 98 -4.47 -25.03 11.35
CA THR A 98 -4.96 -26.40 11.25
C THR A 98 -4.88 -27.15 12.59
N THR A 99 -4.32 -26.52 13.63
CA THR A 99 -4.13 -27.11 14.95
C THR A 99 -5.43 -27.63 15.56
N VAL A 100 -6.55 -26.93 15.37
CA VAL A 100 -7.86 -27.37 15.88
C VAL A 100 -8.29 -28.68 15.23
N ILE A 101 -8.13 -28.78 13.90
CA ILE A 101 -8.46 -30.00 13.14
C ILE A 101 -7.55 -31.16 13.55
N SER A 102 -6.25 -30.90 13.72
CA SER A 102 -5.28 -31.90 14.16
C SER A 102 -5.58 -32.44 15.56
N ILE A 103 -5.94 -31.57 16.51
CA ILE A 103 -6.34 -31.97 17.87
C ILE A 103 -7.62 -32.81 17.83
N PHE A 104 -8.61 -32.37 17.05
CA PHE A 104 -9.88 -33.08 16.93
C PHE A 104 -9.70 -34.50 16.36
N LEU A 105 -8.87 -34.64 15.33
CA LEU A 105 -8.51 -35.94 14.75
C LEU A 105 -7.74 -36.82 15.75
N ALA A 106 -6.79 -36.26 16.50
CA ALA A 106 -6.05 -37.00 17.50
C ALA A 106 -6.96 -37.56 18.61
N VAL A 107 -7.93 -36.77 19.07
CA VAL A 107 -8.93 -37.21 20.06
C VAL A 107 -9.83 -38.30 19.50
N LEU A 108 -10.31 -38.16 18.26
CA LEU A 108 -11.11 -39.19 17.58
C LEU A 108 -10.36 -40.53 17.48
N VAL A 109 -9.10 -40.49 17.03
CA VAL A 109 -8.26 -41.69 16.95
C VAL A 109 -8.04 -42.31 18.33
N PHE A 110 -7.81 -41.48 19.36
CA PHE A 110 -7.63 -41.99 20.72
C PHE A 110 -8.89 -42.70 21.23
N ILE A 111 -10.08 -42.15 20.97
CA ILE A 111 -11.35 -42.78 21.36
C ILE A 111 -11.52 -44.13 20.63
N LEU A 112 -11.22 -44.18 19.33
CA LEU A 112 -11.35 -45.39 18.52
C LEU A 112 -10.36 -46.51 18.91
N VAL A 113 -9.19 -46.16 19.44
CA VAL A 113 -8.19 -47.13 19.91
C VAL A 113 -8.50 -47.67 21.32
N GLN A 114 -9.28 -46.95 22.11
CA GLN A 114 -9.66 -47.33 23.48
C GLN A 114 -11.01 -48.09 23.56
N GLN A 115 -11.71 -48.27 22.43
CA GLN A 115 -12.88 -49.15 22.30
C GLN A 115 -12.45 -50.56 21.89
#